data_AF-A0A2P2MUN1-F1
#
_entry.id   AF-A0A2P2MUN1-F1
#
_cell.length_a   1.000
_cell.length_b   1.000
_cell.length_c   1.000
_cell.angle_alpha   90.00
_cell.angle_beta   90.00
_cell.angle_gamma   90.00
#
_symmetry.space_group_name_H-M   'P 1'
#
loop_
_entity.id
_entity.type
_entity.pdbx_description
1 polymer ?
#
loop_
_entity_poly.entity_id
_entity_poly.type
_entity_poly.pdbx_seq_one_letter_code
_entity_poly.pdbx_strand_id
1 'polypeptide(L)'
;MSNGKLELAEECMKRAMDFSGLLLLYSSLGDAEGISGLASLAKEQGKNNVAFLCMFMLGKLEECLQLLVESNRIPEAALMARSYLPSKVSEIVAIWRKDLSKVCQNSRDLVLSLSFPCCFSVFPCNGINLLLVVASDFRQLNALKLIAN
;
A
#
# COMPACT_ATOMS: atom_id res chain seq x y z
N MET A 1 27.42 18.42 19.85
CA MET A 1 26.07 17.91 20.20
C MET A 1 25.09 18.98 19.78
N SER A 2 24.22 18.71 18.80
CA SER A 2 23.20 19.66 18.34
C SER A 2 22.23 19.95 19.48
N ASN A 3 21.95 21.23 19.73
CA ASN A 3 20.97 21.66 20.72
C ASN A 3 19.61 21.05 20.33
N GLY A 4 19.05 20.15 21.15
CA GLY A 4 17.82 19.39 20.89
C GLY A 4 16.53 20.21 20.83
N LYS A 5 16.51 21.27 20.01
CA LYS A 5 15.38 22.18 19.81
C LYS A 5 14.40 21.59 18.80
N LEU A 6 13.64 20.58 19.22
CA LEU A 6 12.70 19.87 18.36
C LEU A 6 11.53 20.76 17.92
N GLU A 7 11.02 21.61 18.82
CA GLU A 7 9.92 22.56 18.51
C GLU A 7 10.30 23.54 17.39
N LEU A 8 11.52 24.08 17.43
CA LEU A 8 12.01 24.98 16.38
C LEU A 8 12.20 24.24 15.05
N ALA A 9 12.66 22.99 15.11
CA ALA A 9 12.80 22.16 13.91
C ALA A 9 11.43 21.88 13.27
N GLU A 10 10.41 21.60 14.08
CA GLU A 10 9.03 21.43 13.63
C GLU A 10 8.50 22.69 12.93
N GLU A 11 8.65 23.87 13.53
CA GLU A 11 8.25 25.13 12.90
C GLU A 11 8.98 25.39 11.58
N CYS A 12 10.29 25.13 11.54
CA CYS A 12 11.09 25.26 10.32
C CYS A 12 10.57 24.34 9.21
N MET A 13 10.31 23.07 9.53
CA MET A 13 9.82 22.09 8.55
C MET A 13 8.38 22.38 8.10
N LYS A 14 7.51 22.88 9.00
CA LYS A 14 6.16 23.37 8.66
C LYS A 14 6.23 24.52 7.66
N ARG A 15 7.11 25.50 7.88
CA ARG A 15 7.31 26.63 6.95
C ARG A 15 7.95 26.20 5.63
N ALA A 16 8.87 25.23 5.68
CA ALA A 16 9.52 24.68 4.49
C ALA A 16 8.65 23.72 3.69
N MET A 17 7.47 23.34 4.22
CA MET A 17 6.58 22.32 3.64
C MET A 17 7.27 20.96 3.41
N ASP A 18 8.20 20.59 4.29
CA ASP A 18 8.87 19.29 4.24
C ASP A 18 8.04 18.23 4.97
N PHE A 19 7.11 17.61 4.23
CA PHE A 19 6.22 16.59 4.78
C PHE A 19 6.95 15.31 5.21
N SER A 20 8.06 14.96 4.57
CA SER A 20 8.84 13.76 4.89
C SER A 20 9.60 13.93 6.21
N GLY A 21 10.20 15.12 6.40
CA GLY A 21 10.86 15.48 7.65
C GLY A 21 9.87 15.56 8.81
N LEU A 22 8.71 16.20 8.60
CA LEU A 22 7.64 16.26 9.60
C LEU A 22 7.12 14.88 9.97
N LEU A 23 6.92 14.00 8.98
CA LEU A 23 6.49 12.64 9.25
C LEU A 23 7.50 11.89 10.13
N LEU A 24 8.80 11.99 9.82
CA LEU A 24 9.84 11.35 10.61
C LEU A 24 9.88 11.88 12.05
N LEU A 25 9.74 13.20 12.21
CA LEU A 25 9.68 13.83 13.53
C LEU A 25 8.47 13.35 14.33
N TYR A 26 7.26 13.42 13.76
CA TYR A 26 6.05 12.98 14.45
C TYR A 26 6.03 11.47 14.72
N SER A 27 6.59 10.66 13.82
CA SER A 27 6.76 9.22 14.04
C SER A 27 7.70 8.92 15.21
N SER A 28 8.77 9.71 15.35
CA SER A 28 9.73 9.57 16.44
C SER A 28 9.15 10.05 17.78
N LEU A 29 8.29 11.05 17.75
CA LEU A 29 7.58 11.57 18.93
C LEU A 29 6.36 10.72 19.31
N GLY A 30 5.81 9.95 18.38
CA GLY A 30 4.56 9.21 18.57
C GLY A 30 3.32 10.10 18.61
N ASP A 31 3.37 11.29 17.99
CA ASP A 31 2.25 12.24 17.99
C ASP A 31 1.23 11.89 16.91
N ALA A 32 0.14 11.24 17.33
CA ALA A 32 -0.95 10.85 16.43
C ALA A 32 -1.75 12.05 15.89
N GLU A 33 -1.89 13.13 16.66
CA GLU A 33 -2.63 14.31 16.22
C GLU A 33 -1.85 15.04 15.11
N GLY A 34 -0.54 15.22 15.30
CA GLY A 34 0.37 15.78 14.29
C GLY A 34 0.36 14.99 12.98
N ILE A 35 0.37 13.65 13.05
CA ILE A 35 0.28 12.78 11.86
C ILE A 35 -1.06 12.94 11.14
N SER A 36 -2.16 13.09 11.88
CA SER A 36 -3.50 13.27 11.28
C SER A 36 -3.62 14.59 10.53
N GLY A 37 -3.09 15.69 11.08
CA GLY A 37 -3.03 16.99 10.41
C GLY A 37 -2.12 16.95 9.18
N LEU A 38 -0.96 16.28 9.31
CA LEU A 38 -0.03 16.09 8.21
C LEU A 38 -0.65 15.28 7.05
N ALA A 39 -1.47 14.27 7.36
CA ALA A 39 -2.16 13.46 6.35
C ALA A 39 -3.10 14.31 5.48
N SER A 40 -3.90 15.18 6.11
CA SER A 40 -4.81 16.10 5.42
C SER A 40 -4.05 17.10 4.55
N LEU A 41 -3.00 17.73 5.10
CA LEU A 41 -2.14 18.66 4.36
C LEU A 41 -1.44 17.97 3.17
N ALA A 42 -0.93 16.76 3.37
CA ALA A 42 -0.28 15.98 2.32
C ALA A 42 -1.26 15.61 1.20
N LYS A 43 -2.53 15.32 1.54
CA LYS A 43 -3.59 15.05 0.56
C LYS A 43 -3.91 16.29 -0.27
N GLU A 44 -4.06 17.46 0.36
CA GLU A 44 -4.28 18.74 -0.34
C GLU A 44 -3.13 19.10 -1.29
N GLN A 45 -1.90 18.77 -0.90
CA GLN A 45 -0.69 19.03 -1.67
C GLN A 45 -0.42 17.95 -2.75
N GLY A 46 -1.30 16.96 -2.89
CA GLY A 46 -1.17 15.86 -3.85
C GLY A 46 0.00 14.90 -3.54
N LYS A 47 0.55 14.94 -2.32
CA LYS A 47 1.62 14.04 -1.86
C LYS A 47 1.03 12.74 -1.31
N ASN A 48 0.43 11.97 -2.22
CA ASN A 48 -0.30 10.73 -1.89
C ASN A 48 0.53 9.70 -1.12
N ASN A 49 1.83 9.60 -1.38
CA ASN A 49 2.73 8.68 -0.68
C ASN A 49 2.83 9.00 0.83
N VAL A 50 2.97 10.28 1.16
CA VAL A 50 3.09 10.72 2.57
C VAL A 50 1.73 10.61 3.25
N ALA A 51 0.65 11.04 2.58
CA ALA A 51 -0.71 10.90 3.08
C ALA A 51 -1.06 9.43 3.39
N PHE A 52 -0.68 8.51 2.49
CA PHE A 52 -0.85 7.07 2.67
C PHE A 52 -0.14 6.56 3.91
N LEU A 53 1.15 6.92 4.08
CA LEU A 53 1.94 6.46 5.22
C LEU A 53 1.40 7.02 6.55
N CYS A 54 0.98 8.29 6.58
CA CYS A 54 0.33 8.88 7.76
C CYS A 54 -0.95 8.12 8.13
N MET A 55 -1.84 7.87 7.18
CA MET A 55 -3.09 7.14 7.42
C MET A 55 -2.84 5.68 7.82
N PHE A 56 -1.80 5.05 7.26
CA PHE A 56 -1.39 3.69 7.60
C PHE A 56 -0.88 3.60 9.04
N MET A 57 -0.08 4.57 9.49
CA MET A 57 0.37 4.67 10.88
C MET A 57 -0.77 4.88 11.87
N LEU A 58 -1.81 5.62 11.47
CA LEU A 58 -3.02 5.82 12.27
C LEU A 58 -3.98 4.61 12.26
N GLY A 59 -3.70 3.57 11.47
CA GLY A 59 -4.55 2.38 11.35
C GLY A 59 -5.82 2.59 10.53
N LYS A 60 -5.94 3.70 9.79
CA LYS A 60 -7.12 4.05 8.98
C LYS A 60 -7.07 3.39 7.60
N LEU A 61 -7.16 2.06 7.59
CA LEU A 61 -6.98 1.23 6.39
C LEU A 61 -8.02 1.51 5.29
N GLU A 62 -9.25 1.87 5.66
CA GLU A 62 -10.33 2.17 4.72
C GLU A 62 -10.04 3.47 3.94
N GLU A 63 -9.58 4.52 4.63
CA GLU A 63 -9.18 5.79 4.00
C GLU A 63 -7.96 5.59 3.07
N CYS A 64 -6.99 4.76 3.48
CA CYS A 64 -5.84 4.40 2.63
C CYS A 64 -6.29 3.71 1.33
N LEU A 65 -7.25 2.77 1.44
CA LEU A 65 -7.75 2.03 0.28
C LEU A 65 -8.45 2.97 -0.70
N GLN A 66 -9.27 3.89 -0.18
CA GLN A 66 -9.93 4.90 -1.00
C GLN A 66 -8.93 5.80 -1.71
N LEU A 67 -7.85 6.23 -1.04
CA LEU A 67 -6.80 7.06 -1.62
C LEU A 67 -6.05 6.36 -2.77
N LEU A 68 -5.82 5.04 -2.66
CA LEU A 68 -5.23 4.25 -3.74
C LEU A 68 -6.17 4.09 -4.94
N VAL A 69 -7.47 3.91 -4.70
CA VAL A 69 -8.49 3.83 -5.75
C VAL A 69 -8.62 5.19 -6.46
N GLU A 70 -8.66 6.29 -5.72
CA GLU A 70 -8.69 7.66 -6.27
C GLU A 70 -7.44 7.97 -7.12
N SER A 71 -6.28 7.43 -6.71
CA SER A 71 -5.01 7.56 -7.44
C SER A 71 -4.89 6.64 -8.66
N ASN A 72 -5.94 5.87 -9.03
CA ASN A 72 -5.93 4.84 -10.07
C ASN A 72 -4.87 3.72 -9.87
N ARG A 73 -4.41 3.52 -8.63
CA ARG A 73 -3.40 2.51 -8.26
C ARG A 73 -4.06 1.22 -7.79
N ILE A 74 -4.93 0.68 -8.65
CA ILE A 74 -5.77 -0.48 -8.31
C ILE A 74 -5.00 -1.76 -7.95
N PRO A 75 -3.88 -2.14 -8.61
CA PRO A 75 -3.16 -3.36 -8.21
C PRO A 75 -2.55 -3.23 -6.80
N GLU A 76 -2.09 -2.04 -6.41
CA GLU A 76 -1.60 -1.76 -5.06
C GLU A 76 -2.74 -1.83 -4.03
N ALA A 77 -3.91 -1.27 -4.37
CA ALA A 77 -5.12 -1.37 -3.54
C ALA A 77 -5.57 -2.83 -3.34
N ALA A 78 -5.56 -3.64 -4.40
CA ALA A 78 -5.94 -5.05 -4.32
C ALA A 78 -4.97 -5.86 -3.43
N LEU A 79 -3.67 -5.58 -3.54
CA LEU A 79 -2.65 -6.19 -2.70
C LEU A 79 -2.84 -5.78 -1.23
N MET A 80 -3.08 -4.49 -0.98
CA MET A 80 -3.31 -3.97 0.37
C MET A 80 -4.58 -4.57 1.01
N ALA A 81 -5.69 -4.62 0.26
CA ALA A 81 -6.92 -5.24 0.74
C ALA A 81 -6.69 -6.71 1.09
N ARG A 82 -5.91 -7.46 0.30
CA ARG A 82 -5.63 -8.87 0.59
C ARG A 82 -4.83 -9.06 1.89
N SER A 83 -3.86 -8.18 2.15
CA SER A 83 -2.99 -8.28 3.32
C SER A 83 -3.63 -7.76 4.62
N TYR A 84 -4.40 -6.67 4.54
CA TYR A 84 -4.89 -5.95 5.73
C TYR A 84 -6.42 -5.97 5.89
N LEU A 85 -7.19 -6.13 4.81
CA LEU A 85 -8.66 -6.02 4.84
C LEU A 85 -9.35 -7.02 3.88
N PRO A 86 -9.33 -8.34 4.18
CA PRO A 86 -9.79 -9.38 3.25
C PRO A 86 -11.27 -9.24 2.87
N SER A 87 -12.08 -8.63 3.73
CA SER A 87 -13.52 -8.38 3.50
C SER A 87 -13.80 -7.46 2.30
N LYS A 88 -12.85 -6.59 1.93
CA LYS A 88 -12.99 -5.62 0.83
C LYS A 88 -12.31 -6.06 -0.47
N VAL A 89 -11.65 -7.22 -0.48
CA VAL A 89 -10.90 -7.73 -1.64
C VAL A 89 -11.80 -7.96 -2.84
N SER A 90 -12.98 -8.56 -2.64
CA SER A 90 -13.92 -8.86 -3.73
C SER A 90 -14.36 -7.61 -4.50
N GLU A 91 -14.60 -6.51 -3.78
CA GLU A 91 -14.98 -5.21 -4.33
C GLU A 91 -13.86 -4.62 -5.19
N ILE A 92 -12.63 -4.54 -4.65
CA ILE A 92 -11.48 -3.95 -5.37
C ILE A 92 -11.06 -4.81 -6.56
N VAL A 93 -11.11 -6.13 -6.43
CA VAL A 93 -10.81 -7.06 -7.52
C VAL A 93 -11.83 -6.91 -8.66
N ALA A 94 -13.10 -6.64 -8.37
CA ALA A 94 -14.09 -6.36 -9.41
C ALA A 94 -13.77 -5.07 -10.18
N ILE A 95 -13.32 -4.02 -9.49
CA ILE A 95 -12.87 -2.76 -10.14
C ILE A 95 -11.63 -3.05 -11.00
N TRP A 96 -10.67 -3.82 -10.47
CA TRP A 96 -9.47 -4.17 -11.21
C TRP A 96 -9.74 -4.99 -12.48
N ARG A 97 -10.69 -5.93 -12.43
CA ARG A 97 -11.14 -6.69 -13.61
C ARG A 97 -11.70 -5.76 -14.70
N LYS A 98 -12.45 -4.73 -14.31
CA LYS A 98 -13.00 -3.75 -15.26
C LYS A 98 -11.91 -2.95 -15.94
N ASP A 99 -10.89 -2.53 -15.21
CA ASP A 99 -9.78 -1.76 -15.79
C ASP A 99 -8.84 -2.63 -16.63
N LEU A 100 -8.57 -3.87 -16.23
CA LEU A 100 -7.81 -4.81 -17.05
C LEU A 100 -8.51 -5.15 -18.38
N SER A 101 -9.84 -5.24 -18.35
CA SER A 101 -10.62 -5.50 -19.57
C SER A 101 -10.52 -4.38 -20.61
N LYS A 102 -10.24 -3.14 -20.18
CA LYS A 102 -9.95 -2.02 -21.09
C LYS A 102 -8.55 -2.12 -21.70
N VAL A 103 -7.58 -2.62 -20.94
CA VAL A 103 -6.16 -2.67 -21.33
C VAL A 103 -5.84 -3.90 -22.18
N CYS A 104 -6.54 -5.02 -22.00
CA CYS A 104 -6.24 -6.29 -22.67
C CYS A 104 -7.49 -7.19 -22.82
N GLN A 105 -7.75 -7.70 -24.03
CA GLN A 105 -8.85 -8.64 -24.31
C GLN A 105 -8.64 -10.06 -23.73
N ASN A 106 -7.41 -10.43 -23.33
CA ASN A 106 -7.05 -11.77 -22.84
C ASN A 106 -6.66 -11.86 -21.35
N SER A 107 -6.86 -10.82 -20.53
CA SER A 107 -6.35 -10.77 -19.14
C SER A 107 -7.24 -11.44 -18.06
N ARG A 108 -8.02 -12.46 -18.43
CA ARG A 108 -8.91 -13.15 -17.48
C ARG A 108 -8.17 -14.03 -16.47
N ASP A 109 -7.06 -14.65 -16.89
CA ASP A 109 -6.28 -15.60 -16.07
C ASP A 109 -5.49 -14.88 -14.96
N LEU A 110 -4.80 -13.79 -15.33
CA LEU A 110 -4.85 -12.49 -14.64
C LEU A 110 -5.18 -12.49 -13.14
N VAL A 111 -6.48 -12.32 -12.95
CA VAL A 111 -7.13 -11.96 -11.71
C VAL A 111 -7.67 -13.19 -10.98
N LEU A 112 -7.75 -14.35 -11.65
CA LEU A 112 -8.14 -15.60 -11.01
C LEU A 112 -7.10 -16.03 -9.96
N SER A 113 -5.81 -15.74 -10.20
CA SER A 113 -4.71 -16.00 -9.26
C SER A 113 -4.84 -15.25 -7.93
N LEU A 114 -5.50 -14.09 -7.90
CA LEU A 114 -5.76 -13.33 -6.67
C LEU A 114 -6.94 -13.83 -5.85
N SER A 115 -7.84 -14.61 -6.44
CA SER A 115 -8.96 -15.24 -5.73
C SER A 115 -8.58 -16.56 -5.05
N PHE A 116 -7.39 -17.11 -5.33
CA PHE A 116 -6.89 -18.30 -4.63
C PHE A 116 -5.91 -17.91 -3.52
N PRO A 117 -6.08 -18.41 -2.28
CA PRO A 117 -5.23 -18.03 -1.13
C PRO A 117 -3.75 -18.44 -1.22
N CYS A 118 -3.29 -19.11 -2.28
CA CYS A 118 -2.04 -19.89 -2.20
C CYS A 118 -1.03 -19.82 -3.36
N CYS A 119 -1.29 -19.25 -4.54
CA CYS A 119 -0.28 -19.26 -5.62
C CYS A 119 -0.05 -17.87 -6.23
N PHE A 120 1.04 -17.22 -5.80
CA PHE A 120 1.66 -16.18 -6.59
C PHE A 120 2.53 -16.84 -7.67
N SER A 121 2.04 -16.91 -8.91
CA SER A 121 2.87 -17.21 -10.06
C SER A 121 3.09 -15.93 -10.87
N VAL A 122 4.37 -15.64 -11.09
CA VAL A 122 4.99 -14.55 -11.85
C VAL A 122 4.19 -14.12 -13.09
N PHE A 123 4.01 -12.81 -13.26
CA PHE A 123 3.56 -12.24 -14.54
C PHE A 123 4.74 -11.79 -15.39
N PRO A 124 4.93 -12.37 -16.59
CA PRO A 124 5.75 -11.76 -17.62
C PRO A 124 4.85 -10.85 -18.46
N CYS A 125 4.83 -9.55 -18.18
CA CYS A 125 4.38 -8.55 -19.15
C CYS A 125 5.56 -7.63 -19.46
N ASN A 126 6.17 -7.85 -20.62
CA ASN A 126 7.22 -7.03 -21.24
C ASN A 126 8.41 -6.65 -20.35
N GLY A 127 9.34 -7.59 -20.17
CA GLY A 127 10.77 -7.31 -20.05
C GLY A 127 11.29 -6.68 -18.75
N ILE A 128 10.44 -6.39 -17.76
CA ILE A 128 10.89 -5.83 -16.48
C ILE A 128 10.61 -6.85 -15.38
N ASN A 129 11.66 -7.57 -14.97
CA ASN A 129 11.65 -8.39 -13.77
C ASN A 129 11.55 -7.47 -12.55
N LEU A 130 10.35 -7.32 -11.98
CA LEU A 130 10.20 -6.77 -10.64
C LEU A 130 10.06 -7.92 -9.64
N LEU A 131 11.18 -8.26 -9.02
CA LEU A 131 11.28 -9.26 -7.98
C LEU A 131 10.69 -8.69 -6.67
N LEU A 132 9.42 -8.95 -6.38
CA LEU A 132 8.86 -8.66 -5.05
C LEU A 132 8.67 -9.98 -4.29
N VAL A 133 9.72 -10.32 -3.53
CA VAL A 133 9.68 -11.36 -2.50
C VAL A 133 8.86 -10.84 -1.33
N VAL A 134 7.72 -11.46 -1.06
CA VAL A 134 7.16 -11.48 0.30
C VAL A 134 6.97 -12.94 0.66
N ALA A 135 7.96 -13.47 1.39
CA ALA A 135 7.87 -14.74 2.06
C ALA A 135 6.77 -14.67 3.12
N SER A 136 5.73 -15.48 2.99
CA SER A 136 4.83 -15.88 4.08
C SER A 136 4.00 -17.08 3.63
N ASP A 137 4.60 -18.27 3.53
CA ASP A 137 4.02 -19.47 4.15
C ASP A 137 4.94 -20.69 3.99
N PHE A 138 5.61 -21.09 5.07
CA PHE A 138 6.36 -22.35 5.20
C PHE A 138 5.43 -23.58 5.22
N ARG A 139 4.10 -23.38 5.15
CA ARG A 139 3.07 -24.40 5.36
C ARG A 139 2.68 -25.17 4.08
N GLN A 140 3.03 -24.67 2.89
CA GLN A 140 2.72 -25.35 1.62
C GLN A 140 3.72 -26.44 1.23
N LEU A 141 4.94 -26.45 1.78
CA LEU A 141 5.98 -27.40 1.41
C LEU A 141 5.64 -28.87 1.76
N ASN A 142 4.73 -29.08 2.71
CA ASN A 142 4.27 -30.43 3.06
C ASN A 142 3.07 -30.92 2.22
N ALA A 143 2.34 -30.02 1.55
CA ALA A 143 1.19 -30.41 0.71
C ALA A 143 1.65 -30.95 -0.66
N LEU A 144 2.80 -30.48 -1.16
CA LEU A 144 3.38 -30.95 -2.44
C LEU A 144 3.97 -32.37 -2.38
N LYS A 145 4.13 -32.97 -1.20
CA LYS A 145 4.57 -34.37 -1.07
C LYS A 145 3.46 -35.41 -1.21
N LEU A 146 2.18 -35.00 -1.26
CA LEU A 146 1.04 -35.93 -1.31
C LEU A 146 0.41 -36.10 -2.70
N ILE A 147 0.92 -35.39 -3.72
CA ILE A 147 0.40 -35.46 -5.10
C ILE A 147 1.38 -36.20 -6.03
N ALA A 148 2.52 -36.65 -5.50
CA ALA A 148 3.55 -37.40 -6.23
C ALA A 148 3.70 -38.84 -5.70
N ASN A 149 2.58 -39.56 -5.54
CA ASN A 149 2.57 -41.02 -5.47
C ASN A 149 1.30 -41.58 -6.12
#